data_AF-A0AAJ2ZH19-F1
#
_entry.id   AF-A0AAJ2ZH19-F1
#
_cell.length_a   1.000
_cell.length_b   1.000
_cell.length_c   1.000
_cell.angle_alpha   90.00
_cell.angle_beta   90.00
_cell.angle_gamma   90.00
#
_symmetry.space_group_name_H-M   'P 1'
#
loop_
_entity.id
_entity.type
_entity.pdbx_description
1 polymer ?
#
loop_
_entity_poly.entity_id
_entity_poly.type
_entity_poly.pdbx_seq_one_letter_code
_entity_poly.pdbx_strand_id
1 'polypeptide(L)' 'GGHYISVVGYRDGGKTVTIADSADPNMASYRISVDNLADWIATRGYSAS' A
#
# COMPACT_ATOMS: atom_id res chain seq x y z
N GLY A 1 -0.69 4.23 14.99
CA GLY A 1 0.57 3.46 14.88
C GLY A 1 0.91 3.33 13.41
N GLY A 2 2.15 3.55 13.03
CA GLY A 2 2.60 3.38 11.65
C GLY A 2 2.59 1.90 11.26
N HIS A 3 2.06 1.58 10.08
CA HIS A 3 2.05 0.23 9.51
C HIS A 3 2.88 0.26 8.23
N TYR A 4 3.88 -0.61 8.14
CA TYR A 4 4.74 -0.70 6.97
C TYR A 4 4.19 -1.76 6.03
N ILE A 5 4.02 -1.36 4.79
CA ILE A 5 3.62 -2.22 3.67
C ILE A 5 4.67 -2.10 2.56
N SER A 6 4.75 -3.11 1.70
CA SER A 6 5.68 -3.09 0.56
C SER A 6 4.91 -3.09 -0.75
N VAL A 7 5.25 -2.16 -1.66
CA VAL A 7 4.82 -2.25 -3.06
C VAL A 7 5.71 -3.26 -3.76
N VAL A 8 5.12 -4.33 -4.28
CA VAL A 8 5.85 -5.44 -4.93
C VAL A 8 5.56 -5.57 -6.43
N GLY A 9 4.69 -4.72 -6.98
CA GLY A 9 4.44 -4.69 -8.43
C GLY A 9 3.45 -3.61 -8.87
N TYR A 10 3.49 -3.31 -10.16
CA TYR A 10 2.61 -2.38 -10.85
C TYR A 10 1.88 -3.06 -12.01
N ARG A 11 0.67 -2.60 -12.33
CA ARG A 11 -0.17 -3.10 -13.42
C ARG A 11 -0.96 -1.95 -14.07
N ASP A 12 -1.65 -2.25 -15.16
CA ASP A 12 -2.59 -1.33 -15.82
C ASP A 12 -1.96 0.02 -16.18
N GLY A 13 -0.76 -0.03 -16.77
CA GLY A 13 0.02 1.17 -17.09
C GLY A 13 0.49 1.94 -15.86
N GLY A 14 0.64 1.26 -14.72
CA GLY A 14 1.09 1.86 -13.46
C GLY A 14 -0.04 2.39 -12.58
N LYS A 15 -1.32 2.22 -12.95
CA LYS A 15 -2.46 2.74 -12.18
C LYS A 15 -2.86 1.88 -11.00
N THR A 16 -2.41 0.63 -10.98
CA THR A 16 -2.71 -0.34 -9.91
C THR A 16 -1.41 -0.87 -9.33
N VAL A 17 -1.29 -0.88 -8.00
CA VAL A 17 -0.17 -1.50 -7.30
C VAL A 17 -0.58 -2.80 -6.63
N THR A 18 0.37 -3.72 -6.49
CA THR A 18 0.24 -4.89 -5.61
C THR A 18 0.99 -4.62 -4.32
N ILE A 19 0.29 -4.71 -3.20
CA ILE A 19 0.81 -4.55 -1.85
C ILE A 19 1.05 -5.93 -1.25
N ALA A 20 2.23 -6.14 -0.67
CA ALA A 20 2.49 -7.22 0.27
C ALA A 20 2.33 -6.67 1.69
N ASP A 21 1.50 -7.34 2.48
CA ASP A 21 1.18 -6.95 3.86
C ASP A 21 1.34 -8.16 4.78
N SER A 22 2.40 -8.16 5.58
CA SER A 22 2.69 -9.27 6.50
C SER A 22 1.83 -9.24 7.77
N ALA A 23 1.06 -8.17 8.00
CA ALA A 23 0.17 -8.07 9.17
C ALA A 23 -1.16 -8.80 8.95
N ASP A 24 -1.53 -9.09 7.70
CA ASP A 24 -2.70 -9.91 7.38
C ASP A 24 -2.26 -11.32 6.91
N PRO A 25 -2.24 -12.32 7.80
CA PRO A 25 -1.87 -13.69 7.44
C PRO A 25 -2.87 -14.36 6.49
N ASN A 26 -4.10 -13.85 6.38
CA ASN A 26 -5.13 -14.38 5.48
C ASN A 26 -5.06 -13.74 4.09
N MET A 27 -4.45 -12.55 3.98
CA MET A 27 -4.31 -11.81 2.73
C MET A 27 -2.86 -11.33 2.53
N ALA A 28 -1.98 -12.27 2.20
CA ALA A 28 -0.55 -12.02 1.99
C ALA A 28 -0.24 -10.93 0.94
N SER A 29 -1.16 -10.70 -0.01
CA SER A 29 -1.07 -9.56 -0.93
C SER A 29 -2.44 -9.11 -1.44
N TYR A 30 -2.58 -7.83 -1.71
CA TYR A 30 -3.77 -7.22 -2.29
C TYR A 30 -3.43 -6.16 -3.32
N ARG A 31 -4.45 -5.68 -4.06
CA ARG A 31 -4.30 -4.64 -5.06
C ARG A 31 -5.11 -3.41 -4.72
N ILE A 32 -4.55 -2.26 -5.02
CA ILE A 32 -5.17 -0.96 -4.80
C ILE A 32 -4.75 -0.01 -5.92
N SER A 33 -5.57 0.99 -6.23
CA SER A 33 -5.19 2.04 -7.18
C SER A 33 -4.07 2.89 -6.58
N VAL A 34 -3.24 3.48 -7.44
CA VAL A 34 -2.20 4.43 -7.01
C VAL A 34 -2.82 5.65 -6.34
N ASP A 35 -3.97 6.13 -6.81
CA ASP A 35 -4.67 7.27 -6.21
C ASP A 35 -5.08 6.96 -4.76
N ASN A 36 -5.68 5.80 -4.51
CA ASN A 36 -6.06 5.40 -3.15
C ASN A 36 -4.83 5.18 -2.25
N LEU A 37 -3.73 4.66 -2.80
CA LEU A 37 -2.48 4.55 -2.05
C LEU A 37 -1.91 5.93 -1.69
N ALA A 38 -1.93 6.88 -2.63
CA ALA A 38 -1.47 8.25 -2.41
C ALA A 38 -2.29 8.94 -1.32
N ASP A 39 -3.63 8.84 -1.38
CA ASP A 39 -4.53 9.35 -0.36
C ASP A 39 -4.28 8.70 1.01
N TRP A 40 -4.04 7.40 1.04
CA TRP A 40 -3.70 6.68 2.27
C TRP A 40 -2.40 7.17 2.90
N ILE A 41 -1.34 7.37 2.10
CA ILE A 41 -0.06 7.93 2.56
C ILE A 41 -0.26 9.37 3.08
N ALA A 42 -1.00 10.19 2.33
CA ALA A 42 -1.25 11.59 2.67
C ALA A 42 -2.08 11.77 3.94
N THR A 43 -3.08 10.90 4.17
CA THR A 43 -3.98 10.97 5.33
C THR A 43 -3.40 10.32 6.58
N ARG A 44 -2.56 9.28 6.44
CA ARG A 44 -1.97 8.61 7.61
C ARG A 44 -0.69 9.25 8.11
N GLY A 45 -0.08 10.12 7.31
CA GLY A 45 1.13 10.85 7.65
C GLY A 45 2.30 9.92 7.96
N TYR A 46 3.43 10.10 7.28
CA TYR A 46 4.68 9.70 7.91
C TYR A 46 4.82 10.55 9.18
N SER A 47 4.44 10.01 10.34
CA SER A 47 5.08 10.40 11.59
C SER A 47 6.51 9.89 11.49
N ALA A 48 7.35 10.63 10.76
CA ALA A 48 8.79 10.57 10.95
C ALA A 48 9.06 11.18 12.33
N SER A 49 8.78 10.42 13.39
CA SER A 49 9.16 10.73 14.77
C SER A 49 10.45 10.02 15.09
#